data_AF-A0AAW9B8J5-F1
#
_entry.id   AF-A0AAW9B8J5-F1
#
_cell.length_a   1.000
_cell.length_b   1.000
_cell.length_c   1.000
_cell.angle_alpha   90.00
_cell.angle_beta   90.00
_cell.angle_gamma   90.00
#
_symmetry.space_group_name_H-M   'P 1'
#
loop_
_entity.id
_entity.type
_entity.pdbx_description
1 polymer ?
#
loop_
_entity_poly.entity_id
_entity_poly.type
_entity_poly.pdbx_seq_one_letter_code
_entity_poly.pdbx_strand_id
1 'polypeptide(L)'
;MTYEELYADWEYLFKKVGCAEDMTGGYVDSEDLEELLKKPTKSTAKNCLNRQIDYWFRAGIQFDYDLKGRSVFDLIEEYPKIEEIADRHFVDLDDCPDPFVKTND
;
A
#
# COMPACT_ATOMS: atom_id res chain seq x y z
N MET A 1 -9.21 14.07 -1.24
CA MET A 1 -9.73 12.70 -1.18
C MET A 1 -10.79 12.53 -0.11
N THR A 2 -11.89 11.89 -0.48
CA THR A 2 -12.94 11.35 0.42
C THR A 2 -12.46 10.08 1.12
N TYR A 3 -13.24 9.58 2.08
CA TYR A 3 -12.92 8.28 2.70
C TYR A 3 -13.14 7.13 1.72
N GLU A 4 -14.20 7.24 0.92
CA GLU A 4 -14.64 6.25 -0.04
C GLU A 4 -13.59 6.05 -1.15
N GLU A 5 -13.00 7.14 -1.65
CA GLU A 5 -11.88 7.07 -2.60
C GLU A 5 -10.64 6.42 -1.97
N LEU A 6 -10.23 6.85 -0.76
CA LEU A 6 -9.07 6.27 -0.06
C LEU A 6 -9.24 4.78 0.21
N TYR A 7 -10.43 4.38 0.67
CA TYR A 7 -10.71 2.98 0.94
C TYR A 7 -10.72 2.16 -0.35
N ALA A 8 -11.24 2.70 -1.46
CA ALA A 8 -11.22 2.01 -2.75
C ALA A 8 -9.81 1.86 -3.33
N ASP A 9 -8.92 2.82 -3.09
CA ASP A 9 -7.52 2.74 -3.51
C ASP A 9 -6.74 1.77 -2.64
N TRP A 10 -6.91 1.85 -1.32
CA TRP A 10 -6.37 0.88 -0.39
C TRP A 10 -6.85 -0.54 -0.71
N GLU A 11 -8.14 -0.74 -0.93
CA GLU A 11 -8.71 -2.07 -1.23
C GLU A 11 -8.15 -2.63 -2.53
N TYR A 12 -7.94 -1.79 -3.54
CA TYR A 12 -7.32 -2.21 -4.79
C TYR A 12 -5.87 -2.69 -4.57
N LEU A 13 -5.03 -1.88 -3.92
CA LEU A 13 -3.63 -2.24 -3.67
C LEU A 13 -3.52 -3.51 -2.82
N PHE A 14 -4.17 -3.52 -1.66
CA PHE A 14 -3.96 -4.54 -0.64
C PHE A 14 -4.72 -5.85 -0.89
N LYS A 15 -5.91 -5.80 -1.52
CA LYS A 15 -6.71 -7.02 -1.75
C LYS A 15 -6.61 -7.56 -3.17
N LYS A 16 -6.29 -6.71 -4.15
CA LYS A 16 -6.26 -7.12 -5.57
C LYS A 16 -4.85 -7.25 -6.14
N VAL A 17 -3.90 -6.40 -5.73
CA VAL A 17 -2.50 -6.49 -6.18
C VAL A 17 -1.69 -7.38 -5.24
N GLY A 18 -1.59 -7.00 -3.97
CA GLY A 18 -0.86 -7.75 -2.94
C GLY A 18 -0.61 -6.93 -1.68
N CYS A 19 -0.40 -7.59 -0.54
CA CYS A 19 -0.14 -6.91 0.73
C CYS A 19 1.29 -6.37 0.80
N ALA A 20 1.48 -5.20 1.39
CA ALA A 20 2.83 -4.67 1.65
C ALA A 20 3.58 -5.47 2.72
N GLU A 21 4.92 -5.39 2.70
CA GLU A 21 5.79 -6.03 3.71
C GLU A 21 5.41 -5.64 5.14
N ASP A 22 5.29 -6.63 6.05
CA ASP A 22 5.04 -6.46 7.49
C ASP A 22 3.61 -5.98 7.89
N MET A 23 2.70 -5.86 6.91
CA MET A 23 1.27 -5.64 7.15
C MET A 23 0.51 -6.91 7.57
N THR A 24 1.24 -8.01 7.82
CA THR A 24 0.72 -9.27 8.37
C THR A 24 0.99 -9.43 9.87
N GLY A 25 1.73 -8.51 10.52
CA GLY A 25 1.91 -8.63 11.98
C GLY A 25 2.76 -7.61 12.75
N GLY A 26 3.37 -6.56 12.18
CA GLY A 26 4.40 -5.79 12.89
C GLY A 26 4.10 -4.31 13.16
N TYR A 27 4.23 -3.46 12.15
CA TYR A 27 4.48 -2.03 12.39
C TYR A 27 3.27 -1.10 12.22
N VAL A 28 2.70 -1.02 11.01
CA VAL A 28 1.65 -0.05 10.68
C VAL A 28 0.33 -0.34 11.40
N ASP A 29 0.02 -1.62 11.61
CA ASP A 29 -1.19 -2.06 12.32
C ASP A 29 -1.22 -1.56 13.76
N SER A 30 -0.07 -1.43 14.44
CA SER A 30 -0.03 -1.12 15.87
C SER A 30 -0.28 0.37 16.16
N GLU A 31 0.33 1.28 15.40
CA GLU A 31 0.15 2.72 15.55
C GLU A 31 -1.22 3.17 15.03
N ASP A 32 -1.67 2.64 13.89
CA ASP A 32 -2.99 2.94 13.34
C ASP A 32 -4.11 2.44 14.27
N LEU A 33 -3.97 1.21 14.81
CA LEU A 33 -4.93 0.67 15.77
C LEU A 33 -4.96 1.50 17.06
N GLU A 34 -3.81 1.90 17.59
CA GLU A 34 -3.76 2.75 18.78
C GLU A 34 -4.47 4.09 18.53
N GLU A 35 -4.24 4.72 17.38
CA GLU A 35 -4.88 6.00 17.04
C GLU A 35 -6.40 5.85 16.86
N LEU A 36 -6.84 4.77 16.20
CA LEU A 36 -8.26 4.44 16.05
C LEU A 36 -8.94 4.17 17.39
N LEU A 37 -8.28 3.45 18.31
CA LEU A 37 -8.80 3.19 19.66
C LEU A 37 -8.89 4.47 20.50
N LYS A 38 -7.91 5.37 20.41
CA LYS A 38 -7.91 6.66 21.10
C LYS A 38 -8.95 7.64 20.53
N LYS A 39 -9.15 7.63 19.21
CA LYS A 39 -10.00 8.60 18.52
C LYS A 39 -10.67 7.97 17.28
N PRO A 40 -11.78 7.23 17.45
CA PRO A 40 -12.44 6.49 16.37
C PRO A 40 -13.30 7.41 15.50
N THR A 41 -12.66 8.26 14.69
CA THR A 41 -13.36 9.17 13.77
C THR A 41 -13.08 8.83 12.32
N LYS A 42 -13.98 9.22 11.41
CA LYS A 42 -13.78 9.08 9.96
C LYS A 42 -12.51 9.81 9.50
N SER A 43 -12.12 10.90 10.15
CA SER A 43 -10.87 11.60 9.86
C SER A 43 -9.64 10.76 10.24
N THR A 44 -9.66 10.10 11.39
CA THR A 44 -8.58 9.22 11.83
C THR A 44 -8.42 8.06 10.85
N ALA A 45 -9.53 7.41 10.49
CA ALA A 45 -9.51 6.30 9.54
C ALA A 45 -8.94 6.70 8.17
N LYS A 46 -9.26 7.91 7.68
CA LYS A 46 -8.66 8.44 6.45
C LYS A 46 -7.14 8.58 6.55
N ASN A 47 -6.65 9.07 7.69
CA ASN A 47 -5.20 9.24 7.89
C ASN A 47 -4.49 7.88 7.90
N CYS A 48 -5.06 6.89 8.58
CA CYS A 48 -4.56 5.50 8.57
C CYS A 48 -4.49 4.95 7.14
N LEU A 49 -5.59 5.03 6.39
CA LEU A 49 -5.62 4.54 4.99
C LEU A 49 -4.55 5.22 4.13
N ASN A 50 -4.36 6.54 4.27
CA ASN A 50 -3.33 7.24 3.52
C ASN A 50 -1.93 6.76 3.89
N ARG A 51 -1.62 6.64 5.19
CA ARG A 51 -0.32 6.11 5.66
C ARG A 51 -0.06 4.71 5.13
N GLN A 52 -1.08 3.85 5.11
CA GLN A 52 -0.97 2.48 4.61
C GLN A 52 -0.68 2.46 3.10
N ILE A 53 -1.36 3.30 2.31
CA ILE A 53 -1.08 3.44 0.88
C ILE A 53 0.34 3.95 0.64
N ASP A 54 0.75 5.01 1.34
CA ASP A 54 2.10 5.57 1.23
C ASP A 54 3.16 4.50 1.59
N TYR A 55 2.89 3.72 2.63
CA TYR A 55 3.75 2.61 3.05
C TYR A 55 3.82 1.50 2.00
N TRP A 56 2.71 1.18 1.32
CA TRP A 56 2.69 0.15 0.26
C TRP A 56 3.67 0.46 -0.86
N PHE A 57 3.69 1.71 -1.34
CA PHE A 57 4.65 2.14 -2.37
C PHE A 57 6.09 2.20 -1.85
N ARG A 58 6.29 2.56 -0.58
CA ARG A 58 7.62 2.64 0.01
C ARG A 58 8.25 1.28 0.33
N ALA A 59 7.44 0.34 0.82
CA ALA A 59 7.93 -0.96 1.31
C ALA A 59 7.94 -2.03 0.23
N GLY A 60 7.06 -1.92 -0.77
CA GLY A 60 6.81 -2.99 -1.73
C GLY A 60 5.95 -4.11 -1.16
N ILE A 61 5.69 -5.12 -1.98
CA ILE A 61 4.82 -6.26 -1.66
C ILE A 61 5.59 -7.33 -0.88
N GLN A 62 4.97 -7.85 0.19
CA GLN A 62 5.50 -9.01 0.90
C GLN A 62 5.37 -10.25 0.03
N PHE A 63 6.51 -10.80 -0.38
CA PHE A 63 6.70 -12.13 -0.94
C PHE A 63 5.46 -12.78 -1.56
N ASP A 64 5.33 -12.62 -2.86
CA ASP A 64 4.40 -13.36 -3.70
C ASP A 64 5.23 -14.26 -4.63
N TYR A 65 4.97 -15.58 -4.61
CA TYR A 65 5.74 -16.54 -5.41
C TYR A 65 5.61 -16.31 -6.91
N ASP A 66 4.44 -15.85 -7.38
CA ASP A 66 4.15 -15.67 -8.80
C ASP A 66 4.66 -14.32 -9.32
N LEU A 67 4.83 -13.35 -8.42
CA LEU A 67 5.27 -11.99 -8.73
C LEU A 67 6.71 -11.68 -8.27
N LYS A 68 7.41 -12.67 -7.71
CA LYS A 68 8.75 -12.51 -7.12
C LYS A 68 9.74 -11.80 -8.07
N GLY A 69 10.39 -10.75 -7.57
CA GLY A 69 11.43 -10.04 -8.30
C GLY A 69 10.92 -9.00 -9.31
N ARG A 70 9.60 -8.79 -9.39
CA ARG A 70 9.01 -7.76 -10.25
C ARG A 70 9.18 -6.37 -9.66
N SER A 71 9.39 -5.39 -10.54
CA SER A 71 9.34 -3.96 -10.24
C SER A 71 7.90 -3.45 -10.14
N VAL A 72 7.71 -2.21 -9.68
CA VAL A 72 6.39 -1.56 -9.70
C VAL A 72 5.87 -1.38 -11.13
N PHE A 73 6.76 -1.17 -12.10
CA PHE A 73 6.41 -1.00 -13.51
C PHE A 73 5.91 -2.31 -14.13
N ASP A 74 6.52 -3.44 -13.78
CA ASP A 74 6.01 -4.77 -14.21
C ASP A 74 4.61 -5.03 -13.65
N LEU A 75 4.31 -4.56 -12.43
CA LEU A 75 2.98 -4.67 -11.85
C LEU A 75 1.97 -3.74 -12.54
N ILE A 76 2.37 -2.54 -12.98
CA ILE A 76 1.49 -1.61 -13.68
C ILE A 76 0.98 -2.20 -15.00
N GLU A 77 1.76 -3.04 -15.69
CA GLU A 77 1.31 -3.73 -16.91
C GLU A 77 0.06 -4.60 -16.67
N GLU A 78 -0.02 -5.26 -15.51
CA GLU A 78 -1.16 -6.11 -15.13
C GLU A 78 -2.25 -5.33 -14.34
N TYR A 79 -1.83 -4.29 -13.62
CA TYR A 79 -2.64 -3.51 -12.70
C TYR A 79 -2.48 -2.01 -12.97
N PRO A 80 -2.99 -1.49 -14.11
CA PRO A 80 -2.74 -0.10 -14.54
C PRO A 80 -3.26 0.96 -13.57
N LYS A 81 -4.22 0.61 -12.70
CA LYS A 81 -4.73 1.53 -11.69
C LYS A 81 -3.67 1.90 -10.63
N ILE A 82 -2.56 1.14 -10.50
CA ILE A 82 -1.44 1.51 -9.61
C ILE A 82 -0.90 2.90 -9.98
N GLU A 83 -0.74 3.20 -11.27
CA GLU A 83 -0.26 4.49 -11.76
C GLU A 83 -1.22 5.63 -11.39
N GLU A 84 -2.53 5.43 -11.57
CA GLU A 84 -3.54 6.41 -11.16
C GLU A 84 -3.55 6.66 -9.64
N ILE A 85 -3.30 5.61 -8.85
CA ILE A 85 -3.24 5.73 -7.38
C ILE A 85 -1.98 6.49 -6.99
N ALA A 86 -0.83 6.20 -7.61
CA ALA A 86 0.41 6.91 -7.35
C ALA A 86 0.28 8.42 -7.62
N ASP A 87 -0.32 8.81 -8.75
CA ASP A 87 -0.59 10.22 -9.07
C ASP A 87 -1.51 10.89 -8.03
N ARG A 88 -2.62 10.22 -7.63
CA ARG A 88 -3.54 10.74 -6.60
C ARG A 88 -2.87 10.94 -5.24
N HIS A 89 -1.89 10.11 -4.92
CA HIS A 89 -1.17 10.12 -3.64
C HIS A 89 0.15 10.88 -3.70
N PHE A 90 0.51 11.48 -4.85
CA PHE A 90 1.77 12.19 -5.07
C PHE A 90 3.01 11.30 -4.81
N VAL A 91 2.92 10.03 -5.19
CA VAL A 91 4.02 9.06 -5.11
C VAL A 91 4.83 9.14 -6.40
N ASP A 92 6.14 9.28 -6.25
CA ASP A 92 7.07 9.08 -7.36
C ASP A 92 7.34 7.58 -7.53
N LEU A 93 6.95 7.02 -8.67
CA LEU A 93 7.14 5.60 -8.96
C LEU A 93 8.62 5.24 -9.11
N ASP A 94 9.48 6.20 -9.45
CA ASP A 94 10.93 5.99 -9.54
C ASP A 94 11.57 5.84 -8.15
N ASP A 95 10.91 6.29 -7.08
CA ASP A 95 11.34 6.13 -5.69
C ASP A 95 10.92 4.79 -5.07
N CYS A 96 10.15 3.97 -5.80
CA CYS A 96 9.72 2.66 -5.33
C CYS A 96 10.89 1.66 -5.27
N PRO A 97 10.88 0.69 -4.34
CA PRO A 97 11.91 -0.33 -4.26
C PRO A 97 11.98 -1.21 -5.51
N ASP A 98 13.19 -1.62 -5.88
CA ASP A 98 13.46 -2.58 -6.96
C ASP A 98 14.34 -3.74 -6.44
N PRO A 99 13.84 -4.99 -6.37
CA PRO A 99 12.50 -5.40 -6.78
C PRO A 99 11.41 -4.89 -5.83
N PHE A 100 10.26 -4.56 -6.41
CA PHE A 100 9.08 -4.14 -5.65
C PHE A 100 8.41 -5.31 -4.95
N VAL A 101 8.48 -6.51 -5.54
CA VAL A 101 8.03 -7.76 -4.92
C VAL A 101 9.23 -8.52 -4.36
N LYS A 102 9.32 -8.57 -3.03
CA LYS A 102 10.51 -9.06 -2.34
C LYS A 102 10.77 -10.54 -2.56
N THR A 103 12.06 -10.90 -2.58
CA THR A 103 12.53 -12.27 -2.56
C THR A 103 12.77 -12.72 -1.13
N ASN A 104 12.27 -13.89 -0.72
CA ASN A 104 12.77 -14.52 0.51
C ASN A 104 14.26 -14.83 0.32
N ASP A 105 15.11 -14.11 1.04
CA ASP A 105 16.50 -14.52 1.31
C ASP A 105 16.53 -15.54 2.44
#